data_AF-A0A0F7RV40-F1
#
_entry.id   AF-A0A0F7RV40-F1
#
_cell.length_a   1.000
_cell.length_b   1.000
_cell.length_c   1.000
_cell.angle_alpha   90.00
_cell.angle_beta   90.00
_cell.angle_gamma   90.00
#
_symmetry.space_group_name_H-M   'P 1'
#
loop_
_entity.id
_entity.type
_entity.pdbx_description
1 polymer ?
#
loop_
_entity_poly.entity_id
_entity_poly.type
_entity_poly.pdbx_seq_one_letter_code
_entity_poly.pdbx_strand_id
1 'polypeptide(L)'
;MFYNHDILSRRRTGLGLVWLAATLGDRSIVRRLTRKEVLAVDINKACEYVRRPSEPLALRLSSQLMYGVVKLYGLKAETLYQDVANVHNDVRRRMLTMSTTTFPTRDIDMRKP
;
A
#
# COMPACT_ATOMS: atom_id res chain seq x y z
N MET A 1 27.50 0.11 15.88
CA MET A 1 26.06 0.37 16.14
C MET A 1 25.58 -0.66 17.17
N PHE A 2 24.96 -0.26 18.28
CA PHE A 2 24.51 -1.16 19.34
C PHE A 2 23.15 -1.80 19.01
N TYR A 3 23.13 -2.69 18.02
CA TYR A 3 22.00 -3.59 17.78
C TYR A 3 22.50 -4.81 17.01
N ASN A 4 21.86 -5.95 17.25
CA ASN A 4 22.13 -7.15 16.49
C ASN A 4 21.69 -6.95 15.03
N HIS A 5 22.61 -7.11 14.07
CA HIS A 5 22.36 -6.87 12.64
C HIS A 5 21.28 -7.82 12.07
N ASP A 6 21.03 -8.93 12.77
CA ASP A 6 20.00 -9.91 12.45
C ASP A 6 18.57 -9.36 12.58
N ILE A 7 18.34 -8.33 13.39
CA ILE A 7 17.01 -7.74 13.62
C ILE A 7 16.43 -7.17 12.31
N LEU A 8 17.29 -6.56 11.48
CA LEU A 8 16.90 -5.95 10.21
C LEU A 8 16.93 -6.95 9.03
N SER A 9 17.72 -8.02 9.14
CA SER A 9 17.83 -9.07 8.12
C SER A 9 16.70 -10.11 8.21
N ARG A 10 16.06 -10.25 9.38
CA ARG A 10 14.92 -11.15 9.57
C ARG A 10 13.71 -10.72 8.70
N ARG A 11 13.50 -11.45 7.60
CA ARG A 11 12.31 -11.30 6.72
C ARG A 11 10.99 -11.47 7.46
N ARG A 12 10.97 -12.24 8.56
CA ARG A 12 9.74 -12.67 9.25
C ARG A 12 8.97 -11.54 9.95
N THR A 13 9.65 -10.45 10.32
CA THR A 13 9.04 -9.31 11.03
C THR A 13 8.81 -8.08 10.14
N GLY A 14 9.33 -8.07 8.91
CA GLY A 14 9.20 -6.92 8.00
C GLY A 14 9.94 -5.66 8.46
N LEU A 15 10.74 -5.74 9.53
CA LEU A 15 11.45 -4.60 10.12
C LEU A 15 12.50 -4.01 9.17
N GLY A 16 13.07 -4.82 8.27
CA GLY A 16 13.96 -4.32 7.23
C GLY A 16 13.27 -3.34 6.27
N LEU A 17 12.01 -3.59 5.91
CA LEU A 17 11.21 -2.68 5.08
C LEU A 17 10.83 -1.42 5.87
N VAL A 18 10.50 -1.55 7.16
CA VAL A 18 10.24 -0.42 8.06
C VAL A 18 11.49 0.47 8.20
N TRP A 19 12.65 -0.13 8.37
CA TRP A 19 13.92 0.59 8.46
C TRP A 19 14.29 1.28 7.15
N LEU A 20 14.10 0.61 6.02
CA LEU A 20 14.25 1.22 4.70
C LEU A 20 13.29 2.40 4.54
N ALA A 21 12.04 2.26 4.99
CA ALA A 21 11.05 3.35 4.95
C ALA A 21 11.43 4.55 5.83
N ALA A 22 12.06 4.29 6.98
CA ALA A 22 12.54 5.32 7.89
C ALA A 22 13.77 6.08 7.34
N THR A 23 14.70 5.36 6.71
CA THR A 23 16.02 5.88 6.34
C THR A 23 16.13 6.34 4.89
N LEU A 24 15.31 5.82 3.98
CA LEU A 24 15.23 6.35 2.62
C LEU A 24 14.35 7.60 2.59
N GLY A 25 14.86 8.67 1.99
CA GLY A 25 14.08 9.87 1.70
C GLY A 25 12.89 9.59 0.77
N ASP A 26 11.91 10.50 0.74
CA ASP A 26 10.60 10.28 0.08
C ASP A 26 10.68 9.98 -1.42
N ARG A 27 11.68 10.51 -2.14
CA ARG A 27 11.87 10.13 -3.55
C ARG A 27 12.42 8.71 -3.71
N SER A 28 13.20 8.26 -2.74
CA SER A 28 13.86 6.95 -2.77
C SER A 28 12.94 5.84 -2.27
N ILE A 29 12.04 6.13 -1.32
CA ILE A 29 11.09 5.15 -0.82
C ILE A 29 10.10 4.73 -1.91
N VAL A 30 9.56 5.68 -2.68
CA VAL A 30 8.62 5.39 -3.78
C VAL A 30 9.31 4.61 -4.90
N ARG A 31 10.62 4.83 -5.11
CA ARG A 31 11.40 4.13 -6.14
C ARG A 31 11.90 2.74 -5.71
N ARG A 32 12.14 2.52 -4.42
CA ARG A 32 12.77 1.28 -3.90
C ARG A 32 11.82 0.35 -3.17
N LEU A 33 10.71 0.84 -2.61
CA LEU A 33 9.68 -0.01 -2.04
C LEU A 33 8.60 -0.24 -3.09
N THR A 34 8.43 -1.51 -3.49
CA THR A 34 7.31 -1.88 -4.34
C THR A 34 6.01 -1.86 -3.56
N ARG A 35 4.89 -1.58 -4.24
CA ARG A 35 3.54 -1.63 -3.65
C ARG A 35 3.26 -2.96 -2.95
N LYS A 36 3.76 -4.08 -3.49
CA LYS A 36 3.62 -5.42 -2.90
C LYS A 36 4.33 -5.52 -1.55
N GLU A 37 5.56 -5.02 -1.46
CA GLU A 37 6.33 -5.02 -0.21
C GLU A 37 5.68 -4.14 0.85
N VAL A 38 5.20 -2.95 0.47
CA VAL A 38 4.47 -2.05 1.36
C VAL A 38 3.25 -2.78 1.94
N LEU A 39 2.43 -3.40 1.09
CA LEU A 39 1.23 -4.12 1.53
C LEU A 39 1.55 -5.32 2.43
N ALA A 40 2.65 -6.04 2.16
CA ALA A 40 3.07 -7.21 2.92
C ALA A 40 3.49 -6.91 4.37
N VAL A 41 3.87 -5.67 4.70
CA VAL A 41 4.28 -5.31 6.08
C VAL A 41 3.08 -5.23 7.01
N ASP A 42 3.10 -6.00 8.10
CA ASP A 42 2.10 -5.95 9.17
C ASP A 42 2.44 -4.84 10.17
N ILE A 43 1.66 -3.76 10.13
CA ILE A 43 1.87 -2.57 10.97
C ILE A 43 1.66 -2.90 12.45
N ASN A 44 0.66 -3.71 12.78
CA ASN A 44 0.34 -4.04 14.17
C ASN A 44 1.48 -4.82 14.82
N LYS A 45 2.03 -5.80 14.09
CA LYS A 45 3.20 -6.56 14.56
C LYS A 45 4.44 -5.68 14.69
N ALA A 46 4.65 -4.74 13.77
CA ALA A 46 5.78 -3.81 13.86
C ALA A 46 5.65 -2.89 15.09
N CYS A 47 4.46 -2.33 15.34
CA CYS A 47 4.18 -1.53 16.54
C CYS A 47 4.39 -2.34 17.83
N GLU A 48 3.92 -3.59 17.87
CA GLU A 48 4.08 -4.45 19.03
C GLU A 48 5.55 -4.76 19.32
N TYR A 49 6.34 -5.00 18.28
CA TYR A 49 7.79 -5.20 18.40
C TYR A 49 8.52 -3.95 18.91
N VAL A 50 8.14 -2.76 18.44
CA VAL A 50 8.71 -1.49 18.92
C VAL A 50 8.33 -1.22 20.38
N ARG A 51 7.11 -1.58 20.79
CA ARG A 51 6.60 -1.41 22.15
C ARG A 51 7.27 -2.36 23.15
N ARG A 52 7.48 -3.61 22.75
CA ARG A 52 8.08 -4.67 23.57
C ARG A 52 9.15 -5.39 22.76
N PRO A 53 10.35 -4.79 22.65
CA PRO A 53 11.42 -5.43 21.90
C PRO A 53 11.91 -6.67 22.66
N SER A 54 12.13 -7.77 21.92
CA SER A 54 12.65 -9.02 22.49
C SER A 54 14.12 -8.93 22.90
N GLU A 55 14.85 -7.96 22.36
CA GLU A 55 16.25 -7.67 22.64
C GLU A 55 16.41 -6.18 22.97
N PRO A 56 17.40 -5.78 23.80
CA PRO A 56 17.61 -4.38 24.14
C PRO A 56 17.88 -3.55 22.89
N LEU A 57 16.93 -2.68 22.56
CA LEU A 57 16.98 -1.82 21.38
C LEU A 57 17.46 -0.43 21.78
N ALA A 58 18.42 0.13 21.05
CA ALA A 58 18.82 1.52 21.26
C ALA A 58 17.64 2.46 20.99
N LEU A 59 17.47 3.50 21.81
CA LEU A 59 16.39 4.48 21.66
C LEU A 59 16.38 5.16 20.28
N ARG A 60 17.57 5.36 19.70
CA ARG A 60 17.70 5.89 18.33
C ARG A 60 17.14 4.91 17.28
N LEU A 61 17.29 3.61 17.48
CA LEU A 61 16.75 2.60 16.56
C LEU A 61 15.23 2.50 16.72
N SER A 62 14.69 2.54 17.94
CA SER A 62 13.25 2.52 18.16
C SER A 62 12.56 3.76 17.58
N SER A 63 13.14 4.96 17.74
CA SER A 63 12.58 6.17 17.17
C SER A 63 12.55 6.14 15.64
N GLN A 64 13.62 5.66 15.01
CA GLN A 64 13.69 5.50 13.56
C GLN A 64 12.69 4.45 13.06
N LEU A 65 12.58 3.30 13.72
CA LEU A 65 11.59 2.28 13.36
C LEU A 65 10.17 2.83 13.48
N MET A 66 9.83 3.52 14.58
CA MET A 66 8.51 4.11 14.76
C MET A 66 8.18 5.14 13.67
N TYR A 67 9.15 5.98 13.31
CA TYR A 67 9.00 6.91 12.19
C TYR A 67 8.73 6.18 10.86
N GLY A 68 9.48 5.11 10.56
CA GLY A 68 9.26 4.27 9.38
C GLY A 68 7.88 3.62 9.35
N VAL A 69 7.36 3.18 10.51
CA VAL A 69 6.02 2.60 10.63
C VAL A 69 4.95 3.63 10.27
N VAL A 70 5.05 4.86 10.79
CA VAL A 70 4.10 5.95 10.50
C VAL A 70 4.11 6.28 9.00
N LYS A 71 5.28 6.35 8.37
CA LYS A 71 5.39 6.57 6.91
C LYS A 71 4.73 5.45 6.11
N LEU A 72 4.97 4.19 6.47
CA LEU A 72 4.35 3.05 5.81
C LEU A 72 2.82 3.05 5.96
N TYR A 73 2.32 3.46 7.12
CA TYR A 73 0.89 3.63 7.34
C TYR A 73 0.29 4.70 6.41
N GLY A 74 0.94 5.86 6.32
CA GLY A 74 0.52 6.92 5.38
C GLY A 74 0.49 6.43 3.93
N LEU A 75 1.53 5.75 3.48
CA LEU A 75 1.61 5.20 2.12
C LEU A 75 0.53 4.15 1.84
N LYS A 76 0.20 3.31 2.83
CA LYS A 76 -0.92 2.35 2.72
C LYS A 76 -2.26 3.05 2.61
N ALA A 77 -2.49 4.09 3.42
CA ALA A 77 -3.72 4.87 3.38
C ALA A 77 -3.89 5.60 2.05
N GLU A 78 -2.82 6.20 1.53
CA GLU A 78 -2.83 6.86 0.22
C GLU A 78 -3.10 5.86 -0.91
N THR A 79 -2.45 4.70 -0.85
CA THR A 79 -2.69 3.60 -1.81
C THR A 79 -4.15 3.15 -1.79
N LEU A 80 -4.75 3.02 -0.60
CA LEU A 80 -6.17 2.67 -0.46
C LEU A 80 -7.07 3.75 -1.05
N TYR A 81 -6.78 5.02 -0.78
CA TYR A 81 -7.55 6.14 -1.33
C TYR A 81 -7.50 6.16 -2.86
N GLN A 82 -6.32 5.96 -3.44
CA GLN A 82 -6.14 5.87 -4.89
C GLN A 82 -6.92 4.69 -5.48
N ASP A 83 -6.89 3.52 -4.85
CA ASP A 83 -7.66 2.36 -5.30
C ASP A 83 -9.17 2.64 -5.31
N VAL A 84 -9.70 3.22 -4.23
CA VAL A 84 -11.12 3.58 -4.13
C VAL A 84 -11.50 4.62 -5.19
N ALA A 85 -10.68 5.64 -5.39
CA ALA A 85 -10.90 6.65 -6.42
C ALA A 85 -10.91 6.04 -7.83
N ASN A 86 -10.00 5.11 -8.11
CA ASN A 86 -9.93 4.41 -9.40
C ASN A 86 -11.17 3.54 -9.64
N VAL A 87 -11.60 2.76 -8.64
CA VAL A 87 -12.81 1.94 -8.73
C VAL A 87 -14.05 2.81 -8.92
N HIS A 88 -14.17 3.90 -8.15
CA HIS A 88 -15.29 4.85 -8.28
C HIS A 88 -15.38 5.43 -9.70
N ASN A 89 -14.24 5.85 -10.26
CA ASN A 89 -14.19 6.39 -11.62
C ASN A 89 -14.51 5.34 -12.69
N ASP A 90 -14.06 4.09 -12.51
CA ASP A 90 -14.37 3.00 -13.43
C ASP A 90 -15.87 2.65 -13.41
N VAL A 91 -16.47 2.54 -12.21
CA VAL A 91 -17.92 2.31 -12.05
C VAL A 91 -18.71 3.45 -12.70
N ARG A 92 -18.36 4.71 -12.42
CA ARG A 92 -19.01 5.86 -13.05
C ARG A 92 -18.91 5.81 -14.57
N ARG A 93 -17.73 5.50 -15.13
CA ARG A 93 -17.52 5.38 -16.57
C ARG A 93 -18.41 4.30 -17.18
N ARG A 94 -18.44 3.11 -16.58
CA ARG A 94 -19.27 1.97 -17.06
C ARG A 94 -20.76 2.27 -16.99
N MET A 95 -21.23 2.90 -15.91
CA MET A 95 -22.63 3.29 -15.76
C MET A 95 -23.07 4.28 -16.83
N LEU A 96 -22.23 5.26 -17.18
CA LEU A 96 -22.51 6.22 -18.25
C LEU A 96 -22.58 5.54 -19.63
N THR A 97 -21.72 4.56 -19.90
CA THR A 97 -21.76 3.78 -21.16
C THR A 97 -22.97 2.84 -21.24
N MET A 98 -23.44 2.29 -20.12
CA MET A 98 -24.64 1.45 -20.10
C MET A 98 -25.91 2.24 -20.47
N SER A 99 -26.03 3.50 -20.02
CA SER A 99 -27.19 4.36 -20.33
C SER A 99 -27.36 4.67 -21.82
N THR A 100 -26.31 4.54 -22.64
CA THR A 100 -26.35 4.79 -24.09
C THR A 100 -26.66 3.55 -24.92
N THR A 101 -26.73 2.37 -24.30
CA THR A 101 -27.11 1.14 -25.01
C THR A 101 -28.62 1.03 -25.03
N THR A 102 -29.27 1.95 -25.75
CA THR A 102 -30.64 1.78 -26.21
C THR A 102 -30.72 0.42 -26.88
N PHE A 103 -31.71 -0.39 -26.50
CA PHE A 103 -32.02 -1.67 -27.15
C PHE A 103 -31.83 -1.53 -28.66
N PRO A 104 -31.08 -2.43 -29.32
CA PRO A 104 -31.03 -2.41 -30.77
C PRO A 104 -32.46 -2.61 -31.24
N THR A 105 -33.09 -1.53 -31.70
CA THR A 105 -34.33 -1.59 -32.47
C THR A 105 -33.96 -2.49 -33.63
N ARG A 106 -34.38 -3.76 -33.55
CA ARG A 106 -34.28 -4.67 -34.68
C ARG A 106 -34.99 -3.93 -35.79
N ASP A 107 -34.27 -3.48 -36.80
CA ASP A 107 -34.83 -2.97 -38.03
C ASP A 107 -35.78 -4.06 -38.54
N ILE A 108 -37.07 -3.92 -38.22
CA ILE A 108 -38.12 -4.72 -38.81
C ILE A 108 -38.26 -4.15 -40.21
N ASP A 109 -37.43 -4.69 -41.10
CA ASP A 109 -37.47 -4.43 -42.53
C ASP A 109 -38.81 -4.92 -43.07
N MET A 110 -39.85 -4.07 -42.98
CA MET A 110 -41.16 -4.26 -43.61
C MET A 110 -41.10 -3.98 -45.11
N ARG A 111 -40.09 -4.53 -45.79
CA ARG A 111 -40.03 -4.48 -47.25
C ARG A 111 -39.52 -5.80 -47.81
N LYS A 112 -40.46 -6.70 -48.06
CA LYS A 112 -40.41 -7.58 -49.23
C LYS A 112 -41.83 -8.02 -49.62
N PRO A 113 -42.02 -8.30 -50.92
CA PRO A 113 -43.25 -8.06 -51.69
C PRO A 113 -44.39 -9.02 -51.40
#